data_AF-A0A3D4QTY1-F1
#
_entry.id   AF-A0A3D4QTY1-F1
#
_cell.length_a   1.000
_cell.length_b   1.000
_cell.length_c   1.000
_cell.angle_alpha   90.00
_cell.angle_beta   90.00
_cell.angle_gamma   90.00
#
_symmetry.space_group_name_H-M   'P 1'
#
loop_
_entity.id
_entity.type
_entity.pdbx_description
1 polymer ?
#
loop_
_entity_poly.entity_id
_entity_poly.type
_entity_poly.pdbx_seq_one_letter_code
_entity_poly.pdbx_strand_id
1 'polypeptide(L)'
;MVVPEFCTANNMKTMLKVYGVGDHGGGPTRRDLEKLIEMNTWPAFPAIQFGTFAEFFAAVEEETGDKLPVVDEELNSVFTGCYTTQTRIKQSNRIGEAKLFDAETCSTLNSLFVSGEYPSKTYEEAWRKILFNQFHDIITGSCVIDTREYAMGQFQQVLAAANTGYIQAVRNIASRIDTSALPGADEDCKYTTSEGAG
;
A
#
# COMPACT_ATOMS: atom_id res chain seq x y z
N MET A 1 -2.78 -1.19 -28.92
CA MET A 1 -2.42 0.08 -29.55
C MET A 1 -0.93 0.28 -29.35
N VAL A 2 -0.15 0.35 -30.42
CA VAL A 2 1.30 0.58 -30.36
C VAL A 2 1.53 2.09 -30.15
N VAL A 3 2.52 2.50 -29.36
CA VAL A 3 2.77 3.92 -29.01
C VAL A 3 2.71 4.89 -30.20
N PRO A 4 3.26 4.59 -31.40
CA PRO A 4 3.14 5.48 -32.56
C PRO A 4 1.70 5.71 -33.05
N GLU A 5 0.82 4.72 -32.92
CA GLU A 5 -0.59 4.85 -33.29
C GLU A 5 -1.31 5.81 -32.34
N PHE A 6 -1.01 5.72 -31.04
CA PHE A 6 -1.57 6.64 -30.04
C PHE A 6 -1.11 8.07 -30.27
N CYS A 7 0.19 8.29 -30.52
CA CYS A 7 0.71 9.62 -30.82
C CYS A 7 0.04 10.21 -32.08
N THR A 8 -0.09 9.40 -33.14
CA THR A 8 -0.74 9.82 -34.39
C THR A 8 -2.21 10.18 -34.17
N ALA A 9 -2.96 9.35 -33.43
CA ALA A 9 -4.37 9.58 -33.16
C ALA A 9 -4.64 10.84 -32.31
N ASN A 10 -3.69 11.22 -31.46
CA ASN A 10 -3.83 12.34 -30.53
C ASN A 10 -3.01 13.58 -30.93
N ASN A 11 -2.48 13.61 -32.16
CA ASN A 11 -1.64 14.71 -32.67
C ASN A 11 -0.45 15.05 -31.75
N MET A 12 0.14 14.02 -31.14
CA MET A 12 1.35 14.14 -30.31
C MET A 12 2.58 13.88 -31.16
N LYS A 13 3.62 14.68 -30.94
CA LYS A 13 4.95 14.52 -31.56
C LYS A 13 5.95 13.89 -30.59
N THR A 14 5.68 14.01 -29.29
CA THR A 14 6.54 13.49 -28.23
C THR A 14 6.04 12.14 -27.72
N MET A 15 6.95 11.16 -27.60
CA MET A 15 6.67 9.86 -26.99
C MET A 15 7.64 9.57 -25.84
N LEU A 16 7.12 8.97 -24.77
CA LEU A 16 7.96 8.50 -23.67
C LEU A 16 8.47 7.09 -23.94
N LYS A 17 9.78 6.91 -23.85
CA LYS A 17 10.42 5.59 -23.85
C LYS A 17 11.13 5.36 -22.52
N VAL A 18 10.58 4.45 -21.72
CA VAL A 18 11.28 3.93 -20.53
C VAL A 18 12.28 2.87 -21.01
N TYR A 19 13.54 2.99 -20.59
CA TYR A 19 14.66 2.13 -20.98
C TYR A 19 15.44 1.66 -19.75
N GLY A 20 16.00 0.46 -19.82
CA GLY A 20 16.66 -0.21 -18.70
C GLY A 20 16.27 -1.68 -18.60
N VAL A 21 16.79 -2.37 -17.59
CA VAL A 21 16.49 -3.77 -17.31
C VAL A 21 15.50 -3.85 -16.15
N GLY A 22 14.23 -4.07 -16.46
CA GLY A 22 13.14 -4.16 -15.49
C GLY A 22 13.10 -5.45 -14.67
N ASP A 23 11.99 -5.63 -13.95
CA ASP A 23 11.50 -6.86 -13.28
C ASP A 23 12.32 -7.43 -12.11
N HIS A 24 13.64 -7.34 -12.13
CA HIS A 24 14.51 -7.93 -11.11
C HIS A 24 15.59 -6.97 -10.59
N GLY A 25 15.42 -5.67 -10.87
CA GLY A 25 16.38 -4.64 -10.55
C GLY A 25 17.48 -4.54 -11.60
N GLY A 26 17.65 -3.34 -12.16
CA GLY A 26 18.62 -3.07 -13.19
C GLY A 26 18.41 -1.71 -13.84
N GLY A 27 19.35 -0.79 -13.63
CA GLY A 27 19.37 0.44 -14.41
C GLY A 27 19.73 0.17 -15.87
N PRO A 28 19.57 1.17 -16.75
CA PRO A 28 20.18 1.12 -18.08
C PRO A 28 21.68 0.92 -17.98
N THR A 29 22.23 0.08 -18.86
CA THR A 29 23.66 -0.16 -18.94
C THR A 29 24.36 0.96 -19.71
N ARG A 30 25.67 1.10 -19.55
CA ARG A 30 26.49 2.01 -20.36
C ARG A 30 26.29 1.77 -21.87
N ARG A 31 26.20 0.48 -22.27
CA ARG A 31 25.96 0.09 -23.66
C ARG A 31 24.61 0.60 -24.17
N ASP A 32 23.58 0.58 -23.34
CA ASP A 32 22.26 1.12 -23.71
C ASP A 32 22.34 2.63 -23.96
N LEU A 33 23.05 3.36 -23.09
CA LEU A 33 23.25 4.80 -23.24
C LEU A 33 24.06 5.15 -24.49
N GLU A 34 25.19 4.47 -24.72
CA GLU A 34 26.02 4.67 -25.91
C GLU A 34 25.23 4.41 -27.20
N LYS A 35 24.42 3.34 -27.20
CA LYS A 35 23.55 3.02 -28.32
C LYS A 35 22.47 4.07 -28.55
N LEU A 36 21.86 4.62 -27.50
CA LEU A 36 20.87 5.70 -27.63
C LEU A 36 21.52 6.99 -28.18
N ILE A 37 22.74 7.31 -27.75
CA ILE A 37 23.49 8.46 -28.27
C ILE A 37 23.82 8.25 -29.75
N GLU A 38 24.26 7.06 -30.14
CA GLU A 38 24.51 6.70 -31.54
C GLU A 38 23.23 6.78 -32.38
N MET A 39 22.13 6.17 -31.92
CA MET A 39 20.84 6.18 -32.61
C MET A 39 20.30 7.58 -32.84
N ASN A 40 20.60 8.53 -31.95
CA ASN A 40 20.20 9.93 -32.11
C ASN A 40 20.88 10.63 -33.30
N THR A 41 21.90 10.01 -33.91
CA THR A 41 22.56 10.51 -35.12
C THR A 41 21.95 9.97 -36.42
N TRP A 42 20.99 9.05 -36.34
CA TRP A 42 20.46 8.34 -37.50
C TRP A 42 19.46 9.22 -38.29
N PRO A 43 19.64 9.46 -39.61
CA PRO A 43 18.88 10.46 -40.39
C PRO A 43 17.36 10.28 -40.48
N ALA A 44 16.82 9.13 -40.11
CA ALA A 44 15.39 8.81 -40.17
C ALA A 44 14.83 8.32 -38.83
N PHE A 45 15.58 8.50 -37.74
CA PHE A 45 15.16 8.12 -36.40
C PHE A 45 14.58 9.33 -35.66
N PRO A 46 13.55 9.15 -34.80
CA PRO A 46 13.06 10.23 -33.95
C PRO A 46 14.18 10.82 -33.09
N ALA A 47 14.12 12.12 -32.83
CA ALA A 47 15.05 12.75 -31.90
C ALA A 47 14.92 12.12 -30.51
N ILE A 48 16.04 11.64 -29.97
CA ILE A 48 16.12 11.07 -28.64
C ILE A 48 16.60 12.16 -27.69
N GLN A 49 15.78 12.46 -26.68
CA GLN A 49 16.12 13.36 -25.59
C GLN A 49 16.11 12.60 -24.27
N PHE A 50 17.21 12.66 -23.54
CA PHE A 50 17.25 12.23 -22.14
C PHE A 50 16.56 13.29 -21.29
N GLY A 51 15.56 12.88 -20.51
CA GLY A 51 14.77 13.78 -19.70
C GLY A 51 14.04 13.07 -18.58
N THR A 52 13.27 13.85 -17.84
CA THR A 52 12.45 13.42 -16.71
C THR A 52 11.01 13.21 -17.13
N PHE A 53 10.24 12.49 -16.30
CA PHE A 53 8.79 12.39 -16.49
C PHE A 53 8.11 13.77 -16.50
N ALA A 54 8.58 14.71 -15.67
CA ALA A 54 8.02 16.05 -15.58
C ALA A 54 8.16 16.82 -16.91
N GLU A 55 9.34 16.77 -17.54
CA GLU A 55 9.58 17.41 -18.84
C GLU A 55 8.70 16.78 -19.95
N PHE A 56 8.53 15.45 -19.92
CA PHE A 56 7.64 14.78 -20.85
C PHE A 56 6.19 15.23 -20.69
N PHE A 57 5.64 15.24 -19.47
CA PHE A 57 4.25 15.64 -19.24
C PHE A 57 4.01 17.11 -19.58
N ALA A 58 4.97 18.01 -19.31
CA ALA A 58 4.89 19.41 -19.72
C ALA A 58 4.84 19.56 -21.25
N ALA A 59 5.65 18.81 -22.00
CA ALA A 59 5.63 18.84 -23.46
C ALA A 59 4.31 18.31 -24.03
N VAL A 60 3.77 17.22 -23.46
CA VAL A 60 2.47 16.67 -23.87
C VAL A 60 1.34 17.65 -23.61
N GLU A 61 1.34 18.33 -22.45
CA GLU A 61 0.36 19.35 -22.11
C GLU A 61 0.41 20.54 -23.09
N GLU A 62 1.60 20.99 -23.46
CA GLU A 62 1.79 22.03 -24.49
C GLU A 62 1.29 21.59 -25.88
N GLU A 63 1.56 20.34 -26.29
CA GLU A 63 1.16 19.80 -27.59
C GLU A 63 -0.35 19.57 -27.72
N THR A 64 -0.99 19.10 -26.65
CA THR A 64 -2.35 18.56 -26.70
C THR A 64 -3.40 19.45 -26.05
N GLY A 65 -3.03 20.23 -25.03
CA GLY A 65 -3.99 20.89 -24.13
C GLY A 65 -5.01 19.89 -23.58
N ASP A 66 -6.29 20.30 -23.51
CA ASP A 66 -7.38 19.47 -22.97
C ASP A 66 -8.00 18.48 -23.99
N LYS A 67 -7.30 18.16 -25.09
CA LYS A 67 -7.87 17.37 -26.20
C LYS A 67 -7.71 15.86 -26.05
N LEU A 68 -6.94 15.39 -25.07
CA LEU A 68 -6.75 13.97 -24.84
C LEU A 68 -8.06 13.30 -24.38
N PRO A 69 -8.29 12.03 -24.77
CA PRO A 69 -9.49 11.31 -24.35
C PRO A 69 -9.50 11.11 -22.83
N VAL A 70 -10.66 11.37 -22.23
CA VAL A 70 -10.91 11.05 -20.84
C VAL A 70 -11.39 9.62 -20.74
N VAL A 71 -10.73 8.82 -19.90
CA VAL A 71 -11.18 7.48 -19.50
C VAL A 71 -11.77 7.60 -18.10
N ASP A 72 -13.09 7.53 -18.00
CA ASP A 72 -13.86 7.66 -16.74
C ASP A 72 -14.40 6.28 -16.31
N GLU A 73 -13.52 5.30 -16.26
CA GLU A 73 -13.82 3.94 -15.85
C GLU A 73 -12.60 3.27 -15.21
N GLU A 74 -12.81 2.13 -14.55
CA GLU A 74 -11.70 1.32 -14.07
C GLU A 74 -10.93 0.71 -15.25
N LEU A 75 -9.60 0.76 -15.17
CA LEU A 75 -8.76 0.03 -16.13
C LEU A 75 -8.85 -1.47 -15.79
N ASN A 76 -9.38 -2.25 -16.75
CA ASN A 76 -9.66 -3.68 -16.60
C ASN A 76 -8.57 -4.46 -15.85
N SER A 77 -8.99 -5.40 -15.02
CA SER A 77 -8.09 -6.30 -14.31
C SER A 77 -7.26 -7.15 -15.28
N VAL A 78 -5.94 -7.12 -15.12
CA VAL A 78 -4.99 -7.99 -15.81
C VAL A 78 -4.42 -8.98 -14.80
N PHE A 79 -4.20 -10.24 -15.21
CA PHE A 79 -3.73 -11.34 -14.34
C PHE A 79 -4.73 -11.72 -13.23
N THR A 80 -5.95 -12.14 -13.60
CA THR A 80 -7.04 -12.41 -12.65
C THR A 80 -6.74 -13.44 -11.56
N GLY A 81 -5.76 -14.33 -11.77
CA GLY A 81 -5.28 -15.25 -10.73
C GLY A 81 -4.68 -14.54 -9.50
N CYS A 82 -4.13 -13.34 -9.67
CA CYS A 82 -3.54 -12.52 -8.61
C CYS A 82 -4.53 -12.15 -7.51
N TYR A 83 -5.82 -12.07 -7.82
CA TYR A 83 -6.85 -11.67 -6.86
C TYR A 83 -7.30 -12.82 -5.95
N THR A 84 -7.15 -14.07 -6.37
CA THR A 84 -7.63 -15.25 -5.63
C THR A 84 -6.51 -16.09 -5.03
N THR A 85 -5.33 -16.13 -5.65
CA THR A 85 -4.19 -16.90 -5.14
C THR A 85 -3.71 -16.39 -3.77
N GLN A 86 -3.05 -17.25 -3.00
CA GLN A 86 -2.44 -16.91 -1.71
C GLN A 86 -3.38 -16.15 -0.74
N THR A 87 -4.59 -16.68 -0.50
CA THR A 87 -5.60 -16.06 0.38
C THR A 87 -5.06 -15.67 1.76
N ARG A 88 -4.11 -16.44 2.32
CA ARG A 88 -3.52 -16.16 3.64
C ARG A 88 -2.83 -14.79 3.71
N ILE A 89 -2.12 -14.39 2.65
CA ILE A 89 -1.46 -13.07 2.60
C ILE A 89 -2.53 -11.97 2.57
N LYS A 90 -3.53 -12.10 1.69
CA LYS A 90 -4.62 -11.13 1.52
C LYS A 90 -5.44 -10.96 2.80
N GLN A 91 -5.78 -12.06 3.45
CA GLN A 91 -6.47 -12.06 4.74
C GLN A 91 -5.62 -11.40 5.83
N SER A 92 -4.33 -11.72 5.90
CA SER A 92 -3.43 -11.14 6.90
C SER A 92 -3.24 -9.64 6.69
N ASN A 93 -3.14 -9.19 5.43
CA ASN A 93 -3.12 -7.77 5.10
C ASN A 93 -4.39 -7.07 5.58
N ARG A 94 -5.57 -7.60 5.23
CA ARG A 94 -6.86 -7.01 5.61
C ARG A 94 -7.05 -6.95 7.13
N ILE A 95 -6.70 -8.02 7.84
CA ILE A 95 -6.77 -8.05 9.31
C ILE A 95 -5.76 -7.08 9.91
N GLY A 96 -4.55 -7.01 9.36
CA GLY A 96 -3.49 -6.10 9.82
C GLY A 96 -3.89 -4.63 9.68
N GLU A 97 -4.42 -4.22 8.52
CA GLU A 97 -4.97 -2.88 8.28
C GLU A 97 -6.06 -2.53 9.30
N ALA A 98 -7.04 -3.42 9.47
CA ALA A 98 -8.15 -3.21 10.40
C ALA A 98 -7.67 -3.11 11.86
N LYS A 99 -6.76 -3.99 12.27
CA LYS A 99 -6.26 -4.00 13.66
C LYS A 99 -5.40 -2.79 13.97
N LEU A 100 -4.57 -2.33 13.03
CA LEU A 100 -3.82 -1.09 13.21
C LEU A 100 -4.76 0.12 13.29
N PHE A 101 -5.78 0.18 12.44
CA PHE A 101 -6.79 1.22 12.50
C PHE A 101 -7.49 1.26 13.88
N ASP A 102 -7.95 0.11 14.39
CA ASP A 102 -8.57 0.02 15.72
C ASP A 102 -7.61 0.45 16.82
N ALA A 103 -6.36 -0.02 16.77
CA ALA A 103 -5.33 0.26 17.78
C ALA A 103 -4.97 1.75 17.83
N GLU A 104 -4.76 2.38 16.67
CA GLU A 104 -4.50 3.80 16.55
C GLU A 104 -5.70 4.62 17.03
N THR A 105 -6.91 4.27 16.60
CA THR A 105 -8.14 4.95 17.05
C THR A 105 -8.26 4.93 18.57
N CYS A 106 -8.16 3.76 19.20
CA CYS A 106 -8.22 3.66 20.66
C CYS A 106 -7.07 4.39 21.35
N SER A 107 -5.85 4.31 20.79
CA SER A 107 -4.68 4.98 21.34
C SER A 107 -4.79 6.51 21.27
N THR A 108 -5.39 7.05 20.21
CA THR A 108 -5.71 8.46 20.09
C THR A 108 -6.71 8.88 21.16
N LEU A 109 -7.80 8.12 21.35
CA LEU A 109 -8.77 8.38 22.42
C LEU A 109 -8.12 8.33 23.81
N ASN A 110 -7.30 7.32 24.07
CA ASN A 110 -6.53 7.18 25.31
C ASN A 110 -5.62 8.40 25.54
N SER A 111 -4.95 8.89 24.50
CA SER A 111 -4.08 10.06 24.60
C SER A 111 -4.86 11.35 24.88
N LEU A 112 -5.99 11.56 24.21
CA LEU A 112 -6.80 12.77 24.35
C LEU A 112 -7.60 12.85 25.65
N PHE A 113 -8.17 11.73 26.11
CA PHE A 113 -9.15 11.73 27.21
C PHE A 113 -8.60 11.17 28.52
N VAL A 114 -7.51 10.40 28.48
CA VAL A 114 -6.93 9.73 29.65
C VAL A 114 -5.49 10.16 29.90
N SER A 115 -4.95 11.03 29.04
CA SER A 115 -3.53 11.44 29.02
C SER A 115 -2.57 10.25 28.93
N GLY A 116 -3.01 9.16 28.30
CA GLY A 116 -2.17 7.99 28.06
C GLY A 116 -1.22 8.18 26.88
N GLU A 117 -0.25 7.29 26.73
CA GLU A 117 0.71 7.35 25.63
C GLU A 117 0.09 6.90 24.30
N TYR A 118 0.45 7.60 23.21
CA TYR A 118 0.23 7.15 21.84
C TYR A 118 1.54 6.57 21.29
N PRO A 119 1.65 5.24 21.04
CA PRO A 119 2.90 4.59 20.65
C PRO A 119 3.22 4.80 19.16
N SER A 120 3.45 6.06 18.76
CA SER A 120 3.62 6.49 17.36
C SER A 120 4.65 5.68 16.59
N LYS A 121 5.85 5.50 17.14
CA LYS A 121 6.94 4.75 16.47
C LYS A 121 6.57 3.29 16.22
N THR A 122 5.90 2.65 17.17
CA THR A 122 5.46 1.26 17.06
C THR A 122 4.43 1.09 15.94
N TYR A 123 3.48 2.02 15.83
CA TYR A 123 2.50 2.00 14.73
C TYR A 123 3.11 2.33 13.39
N GLU A 124 4.04 3.29 13.33
CA GLU A 124 4.78 3.61 12.11
C GLU A 124 5.54 2.39 11.57
N GLU A 125 6.27 1.67 12.44
CA GLU A 125 6.98 0.45 12.06
C GLU A 125 6.05 -0.67 11.62
N ALA A 126 4.87 -0.79 12.25
CA ALA A 126 3.85 -1.76 11.86
C ALA A 126 3.23 -1.43 10.49
N TRP A 127 2.89 -0.16 10.24
CA TRP A 127 2.40 0.29 8.93
C TRP A 127 3.45 0.11 7.83
N ARG A 128 4.72 0.41 8.10
CA ARG A 128 5.81 0.14 7.15
C ARG A 128 5.85 -1.34 6.75
N LYS A 129 5.61 -2.27 7.68
CA LYS A 129 5.52 -3.71 7.38
C LYS A 129 4.30 -4.06 6.55
N ILE A 130 3.12 -3.47 6.83
CA ILE A 130 1.92 -3.66 6.00
C ILE A 130 2.20 -3.18 4.57
N LEU A 131 2.62 -1.92 4.42
CA LEU A 131 2.86 -1.29 3.12
C LEU A 131 3.95 -2.00 2.31
N PHE A 132 5.01 -2.48 2.97
CA PHE A 132 6.03 -3.29 2.30
C PHE A 132 5.43 -4.58 1.71
N ASN A 133 4.57 -5.27 2.46
CA ASN A 133 3.88 -6.48 1.98
C ASN A 133 2.75 -6.21 0.98
N GLN A 134 2.39 -4.94 0.77
CA GLN A 134 1.48 -4.50 -0.30
C GLN A 134 2.19 -4.31 -1.65
N PHE A 135 3.50 -4.57 -1.72
CA PHE A 135 4.20 -4.63 -3.01
C PHE A 135 3.47 -5.56 -3.97
N HIS A 136 3.34 -5.13 -5.23
CA HIS A 136 2.42 -5.74 -6.18
C HIS A 136 2.65 -7.24 -6.38
N ASP A 137 3.88 -7.74 -6.35
CA ASP A 137 4.13 -9.18 -6.43
C ASP A 137 3.86 -9.94 -5.12
N ILE A 138 4.07 -9.30 -3.97
CA ILE A 138 3.90 -9.91 -2.66
C ILE A 138 2.41 -10.11 -2.36
N ILE A 139 1.60 -9.03 -2.43
CA ILE A 139 0.18 -9.07 -2.09
C ILE A 139 -0.63 -9.89 -3.09
N THR A 140 -0.23 -9.86 -4.36
CA THR A 140 -0.86 -10.69 -5.39
C THR A 140 -0.46 -12.16 -5.25
N GLY A 141 0.65 -12.47 -4.58
CA GLY A 141 1.09 -13.83 -4.34
C GLY A 141 1.76 -14.47 -5.55
N SER A 142 2.45 -13.67 -6.38
CA SER A 142 3.23 -14.11 -7.55
C SER A 142 4.70 -14.41 -7.21
N CYS A 143 5.14 -14.18 -5.97
CA CYS A 143 6.51 -14.49 -5.52
C CYS A 143 6.75 -15.98 -5.21
N VAL A 144 8.03 -16.30 -4.95
CA VAL A 144 8.46 -17.60 -4.39
C VAL A 144 7.97 -17.80 -2.95
N ILE A 145 8.02 -19.05 -2.48
CA ILE A 145 7.53 -19.46 -1.15
C ILE A 145 8.18 -18.64 -0.02
N ASP A 146 9.49 -18.39 -0.10
CA ASP A 146 10.24 -17.69 0.94
C ASP A 146 9.71 -16.26 1.18
N THR A 147 9.33 -15.56 0.11
CA THR A 147 8.73 -14.22 0.21
C THR A 147 7.42 -14.26 0.99
N ARG A 148 6.59 -15.28 0.77
CA ARG A 148 5.34 -15.46 1.50
C ARG A 148 5.60 -15.73 2.97
N GLU A 149 6.49 -16.66 3.31
CA GLU A 149 6.73 -17.02 4.71
C GLU A 149 7.34 -15.85 5.49
N TYR A 150 8.18 -15.04 4.83
CA TYR A 150 8.67 -13.78 5.38
C TYR A 150 7.52 -12.77 5.64
N ALA A 151 6.65 -12.55 4.64
CA ALA A 151 5.49 -11.66 4.78
C ALA A 151 4.58 -12.09 5.94
N MET A 152 4.36 -13.41 6.08
CA MET A 152 3.56 -13.95 7.17
C MET A 152 4.16 -13.67 8.55
N GLY A 153 5.49 -13.80 8.69
CA GLY A 153 6.19 -13.42 9.92
C GLY A 153 6.06 -11.91 10.24
N GLN A 154 6.10 -11.06 9.21
CA GLN A 154 5.89 -9.63 9.40
C GLN A 154 4.45 -9.30 9.84
N PHE A 155 3.43 -9.95 9.27
CA PHE A 155 2.04 -9.78 9.72
C PHE A 155 1.85 -10.18 11.18
N GLN A 156 2.51 -11.22 11.67
CA GLN A 156 2.47 -11.59 13.09
C GLN A 156 3.02 -10.46 13.99
N GLN A 157 4.12 -9.82 13.58
CA GLN A 157 4.68 -8.67 14.31
C GLN A 157 3.71 -7.48 14.30
N VAL A 158 3.05 -7.23 13.17
CA VAL A 158 2.01 -6.18 13.07
C VAL A 158 0.87 -6.45 14.04
N LEU A 159 0.34 -7.67 14.07
CA LEU A 159 -0.74 -8.03 14.98
C LEU A 159 -0.33 -7.92 16.46
N ALA A 160 0.91 -8.29 16.80
CA ALA A 160 1.42 -8.12 18.15
C ALA A 160 1.47 -6.64 18.57
N ALA A 161 1.97 -5.76 17.68
CA ALA A 161 2.01 -4.32 17.91
C ALA A 161 0.59 -3.74 18.07
N ALA A 162 -0.30 -4.03 17.12
CA ALA A 162 -1.67 -3.54 17.12
C ALA A 162 -2.45 -4.00 18.37
N ASN A 163 -2.43 -5.29 18.70
CA ASN A 163 -3.15 -5.81 19.85
C ASN A 163 -2.62 -5.26 21.17
N THR A 164 -1.30 -5.09 21.30
CA THR A 164 -0.69 -4.51 22.51
C THR A 164 -1.15 -3.08 22.71
N GLY A 165 -1.04 -2.25 21.66
CA GLY A 165 -1.47 -0.85 21.71
C GLY A 165 -2.98 -0.71 21.96
N TYR A 166 -3.80 -1.52 21.29
CA TYR A 166 -5.24 -1.58 21.50
C TYR A 166 -5.60 -1.93 22.95
N ILE A 167 -5.06 -3.03 23.49
CA ILE A 167 -5.38 -3.48 24.85
C ILE A 167 -4.94 -2.44 25.89
N GLN A 168 -3.76 -1.85 25.72
CA GLN A 168 -3.27 -0.83 26.64
C GLN A 168 -4.19 0.40 26.64
N ALA A 169 -4.56 0.88 25.45
CA ALA A 169 -5.44 2.03 25.30
C ALA A 169 -6.83 1.77 25.90
N VAL A 170 -7.45 0.64 25.58
CA VAL A 170 -8.77 0.27 26.08
C VAL A 170 -8.77 0.10 27.60
N ARG A 171 -7.73 -0.51 28.19
CA ARG A 171 -7.61 -0.63 29.66
C ARG A 171 -7.53 0.72 30.35
N ASN A 172 -6.73 1.64 29.80
CA ASN A 172 -6.62 3.00 30.35
C ASN A 172 -7.96 3.72 30.28
N ILE A 173 -8.65 3.66 29.14
CA ILE A 173 -9.98 4.24 28.95
C ILE A 173 -10.96 3.64 29.95
N ALA A 174 -11.04 2.32 30.04
CA ALA A 174 -11.93 1.62 30.96
C ALA A 174 -11.70 2.02 32.42
N SER A 175 -10.44 2.24 32.84
CA SER A 175 -10.12 2.67 34.21
C SER A 175 -10.67 4.05 34.60
N ARG A 176 -11.09 4.86 33.62
CA ARG A 176 -11.66 6.20 33.84
C ARG A 176 -13.19 6.23 33.72
N ILE A 177 -13.81 5.11 33.35
CA ILE A 177 -15.26 5.01 33.26
C ILE A 177 -15.80 4.76 34.67
N ASP A 178 -16.71 5.62 35.13
CA ASP A 178 -17.41 5.42 36.40
C ASP A 178 -18.43 4.29 36.25
N THR A 179 -18.12 3.14 36.86
CA THR A 179 -18.97 1.95 36.88
C THR A 179 -19.71 1.78 38.21
N SER A 180 -19.68 2.76 39.11
CA SER A 180 -20.29 2.66 40.45
C SER A 180 -21.81 2.50 40.44
N ALA A 181 -22.47 2.92 39.37
CA ALA A 181 -23.90 2.74 39.15
C ALA A 181 -24.30 1.33 38.65
N LEU A 182 -23.33 0.48 38.30
CA LEU A 182 -23.61 -0.89 37.88
C LEU A 182 -23.90 -1.76 39.12
N PRO A 183 -25.00 -2.55 39.12
CA PRO A 183 -25.29 -3.49 40.18
C PRO A 183 -24.19 -4.58 40.25
N GLY A 184 -23.76 -4.98 41.45
CA GLY A 184 -22.83 -6.11 41.60
C GLY A 184 -21.72 -6.00 42.67
N ALA A 185 -21.51 -4.86 43.34
CA ALA A 185 -20.53 -4.80 44.43
C ALA A 185 -21.00 -5.57 45.70
N ASP A 186 -22.33 -5.62 45.92
CA ASP A 186 -22.98 -6.24 47.08
C ASP A 186 -23.97 -7.38 46.71
N GLU A 187 -24.05 -7.78 45.43
CA GLU A 187 -24.95 -8.86 45.00
C GLU A 187 -24.27 -10.24 45.17
N ASP A 188 -25.02 -11.23 45.67
CA ASP A 188 -24.56 -12.62 45.79
C ASP A 188 -24.43 -13.26 44.40
N CYS A 189 -23.26 -13.11 43.77
CA CYS A 189 -22.93 -13.64 42.44
C CYS A 189 -22.88 -15.19 42.38
N LYS A 190 -23.20 -15.89 43.47
CA LYS A 190 -23.14 -17.36 43.57
C LYS A 190 -24.05 -18.08 42.58
N TYR A 191 -25.04 -17.39 42.02
CA TYR A 191 -25.97 -17.94 41.01
C TYR A 191 -25.87 -17.28 39.63
N THR A 192 -24.95 -16.33 39.43
CA THR A 192 -24.75 -15.73 38.10
C THR A 192 -24.08 -16.75 37.20
N THR A 193 -24.65 -16.98 36.02
CA THR A 193 -24.10 -17.86 34.99
C THR A 193 -23.54 -17.00 33.86
N SER A 194 -22.28 -17.24 33.49
CA SER A 194 -21.70 -16.58 32.32
C SER A 194 -22.34 -17.18 31.07
N GLU A 195 -23.17 -16.40 30.37
CA GLU A 195 -23.51 -16.70 28.99
C GLU A 195 -22.36 -16.17 28.15
N GLY A 196 -21.46 -17.07 27.74
CA GLY A 196 -20.31 -16.70 26.92
C GLY A 196 -20.76 -15.86 25.73
N ALA A 197 -20.14 -14.69 25.55
CA ALA A 197 -20.20 -14.00 24.27
C ALA A 197 -19.41 -14.88 23.29
N GLY A 198 -20.16 -15.58 22.42
CA GLY A 198 -19.65 -16.62 21.51
C GLY A 198 -18.44 -16.23 20.67
#